data_AF-A0A523IJF1-F1
#
_entry.id   AF-A0A523IJF1-F1
#
_cell.length_a   1.000
_cell.length_b   1.000
_cell.length_c   1.000
_cell.angle_alpha   90.00
_cell.angle_beta   90.00
_cell.angle_gamma   90.00
#
_symmetry.space_group_name_H-M   'P 1'
#
loop_
_entity.id
_entity.type
_entity.pdbx_description
1 polymer ?
#
loop_
_entity_poly.entity_id
_entity_poly.type
_entity_poly.pdbx_seq_one_letter_code
_entity_poly.pdbx_strand_id
1 'polypeptide(L)'
;MSKSKETSTQDIIDNRVEENKIKILVMLQADEDAKKNKTLVGRYVSDHVADGKAFYVVTKVTKQTCTLDHIEIGDSWTLPFVEILNRVVPKKWVKGNITQRDSWATVSKKAKKT
;
A
#
# COMPACT_ATOMS: atom_id res chain seq x y z
N MET A 1 30.85 32.01 -1.00
CA MET A 1 30.21 31.37 -2.16
C MET A 1 30.02 29.90 -1.84
N SER A 2 28.80 29.50 -1.47
CA SER A 2 28.48 28.09 -1.17
C SER A 2 28.46 27.29 -2.46
N LYS A 3 29.40 26.34 -2.61
CA LYS A 3 29.33 25.32 -3.67
C LYS A 3 28.17 24.39 -3.32
N SER A 4 27.07 24.47 -4.05
CA SER A 4 26.03 23.44 -4.03
C SER A 4 26.68 22.13 -4.47
N LYS A 5 26.73 21.14 -3.59
CA LYS A 5 27.13 19.78 -3.95
C LYS A 5 26.06 19.25 -4.91
N GLU A 6 26.39 19.19 -6.19
CA GLU A 6 25.58 18.46 -7.18
C GLU A 6 25.51 17.01 -6.71
N THR A 7 24.31 16.60 -6.27
CA THR A 7 24.04 15.23 -5.87
C THR A 7 24.00 14.40 -7.14
N SER A 8 24.79 13.32 -7.21
CA SER A 8 24.87 12.50 -8.41
C SER A 8 23.50 11.86 -8.70
N THR A 9 23.14 11.69 -9.98
CA THR A 9 21.90 11.03 -10.38
C THR A 9 21.76 9.65 -9.73
N GLN A 10 22.87 8.93 -9.53
CA GLN A 10 22.88 7.65 -8.85
C GLN A 10 22.48 7.76 -7.38
N ASP A 11 23.00 8.77 -6.67
CA ASP A 11 22.67 9.02 -5.26
C ASP A 11 21.17 9.34 -5.09
N ILE A 12 20.58 10.06 -6.04
CA ILE A 12 19.14 10.37 -6.04
C ILE A 12 18.30 9.10 -6.21
N ILE A 13 18.71 8.19 -7.11
CA ILE A 13 18.02 6.92 -7.35
C ILE A 13 18.08 6.04 -6.11
N ASP A 14 19.27 5.90 -5.51
CA ASP A 14 19.47 5.03 -4.35
C ASP A 14 18.67 5.52 -3.14
N ASN A 15 18.62 6.84 -2.92
CA ASN A 15 17.79 7.45 -1.88
C ASN A 15 16.30 7.15 -2.10
N ARG A 16 15.78 7.32 -3.33
CA ARG A 16 14.36 7.03 -3.65
C ARG A 16 14.03 5.55 -3.45
N VAL A 17 14.95 4.66 -3.81
CA VAL A 17 14.78 3.22 -3.60
C VAL A 17 14.68 2.90 -2.10
N GLU A 18 15.54 3.50 -1.29
CA GLU A 18 15.55 3.27 0.15
C GLU A 18 14.30 3.81 0.83
N GLU A 19 13.84 5.02 0.46
CA GLU A 19 12.57 5.57 0.93
C GLU A 19 11.38 4.66 0.60
N ASN A 20 11.33 4.13 -0.63
CA ASN A 20 10.27 3.20 -1.04
C ASN A 20 10.30 1.91 -0.22
N LYS A 21 11.49 1.35 0.07
CA LYS A 21 11.60 0.17 0.93
C LYS A 21 11.07 0.44 2.33
N ILE A 22 11.40 1.58 2.93
CA ILE A 22 10.91 1.96 4.26
C ILE A 22 9.38 2.05 4.25
N LYS A 23 8.78 2.73 3.26
CA LYS A 23 7.32 2.82 3.13
C LYS A 23 6.67 1.43 3.03
N ILE A 24 7.26 0.53 2.24
CA ILE A 24 6.78 -0.86 2.11
C ILE A 24 6.86 -1.60 3.45
N LEU A 25 8.00 -1.53 4.14
CA LEU A 25 8.19 -2.21 5.42
C LEU A 25 7.22 -1.72 6.49
N VAL A 26 7.03 -0.40 6.61
CA VAL A 26 6.07 0.20 7.54
C VAL A 26 4.65 -0.23 7.23
N MET A 27 4.26 -0.21 5.94
CA MET A 27 2.94 -0.67 5.51
C MET A 27 2.71 -2.16 5.84
N LEU A 28 3.69 -3.02 5.59
CA LEU A 28 3.59 -4.45 5.87
C LEU A 28 3.49 -4.72 7.38
N GLN A 29 4.31 -4.04 8.18
CA GLN A 29 4.26 -4.16 9.64
C GLN A 29 2.88 -3.74 10.20
N ALA A 30 2.36 -2.60 9.76
CA ALA A 30 1.04 -2.13 10.16
C ALA A 30 -0.09 -3.11 9.77
N ASP A 31 0.02 -3.76 8.60
CA ASP A 31 -0.96 -4.76 8.17
C ASP A 31 -0.92 -6.02 9.03
N GLU A 32 0.27 -6.49 9.41
CA GLU A 32 0.42 -7.64 10.31
C GLU A 32 -0.15 -7.34 11.70
N ASP A 33 0.15 -6.16 12.25
CA ASP A 33 -0.39 -5.73 13.54
C ASP A 33 -1.92 -5.60 13.50
N ALA A 34 -2.45 -4.97 12.45
CA ALA A 34 -3.90 -4.86 12.24
C ALA A 34 -4.57 -6.24 12.08
N LYS A 35 -3.92 -7.17 11.38
CA LYS A 35 -4.38 -8.55 11.21
C LYS A 35 -4.41 -9.31 12.55
N LYS A 36 -3.36 -9.18 13.36
CA LYS A 36 -3.28 -9.77 14.70
C LYS A 36 -4.38 -9.22 15.61
N ASN A 37 -4.63 -7.93 15.54
CA ASN A 37 -5.66 -7.22 16.32
C ASN A 37 -7.08 -7.35 15.75
N LYS A 38 -7.26 -8.10 14.64
CA LYS A 38 -8.54 -8.28 13.94
C LYS A 38 -9.23 -6.95 13.58
N THR A 39 -8.46 -5.91 13.30
CA THR A 39 -8.96 -4.60 12.87
C THR A 39 -8.71 -4.40 11.38
N LEU A 40 -9.54 -3.54 10.77
CA LEU A 40 -9.34 -3.08 9.40
C LEU A 40 -8.42 -1.86 9.31
N VAL A 41 -8.40 -1.02 10.34
CA VAL A 41 -7.50 0.15 10.38
C VAL A 41 -6.05 -0.35 10.40
N GLY A 42 -5.19 0.18 9.54
CA GLY A 42 -3.81 -0.25 9.35
C GLY A 42 -3.64 -1.36 8.31
N ARG A 43 -4.71 -2.01 7.84
CA ARG A 43 -4.64 -2.94 6.72
C ARG A 43 -4.45 -2.16 5.41
N TYR A 44 -3.66 -2.70 4.49
CA TYR A 44 -3.49 -2.09 3.18
C TYR A 44 -4.37 -2.75 2.11
N VAL A 45 -4.81 -1.94 1.17
CA VAL A 45 -5.45 -2.32 -0.08
C VAL A 45 -4.40 -2.20 -1.18
N SER A 46 -4.36 -3.18 -2.06
CA SER A 46 -3.50 -3.12 -3.25
C SER A 46 -4.26 -3.63 -4.45
N ASP A 47 -4.17 -2.92 -5.56
CA ASP A 47 -4.76 -3.36 -6.82
C ASP A 47 -3.85 -3.02 -8.00
N HIS A 48 -3.99 -3.78 -9.08
CA HIS A 48 -3.18 -3.59 -10.28
C HIS A 48 -3.66 -2.38 -11.08
N VAL A 49 -2.70 -1.54 -11.50
CA VAL A 49 -2.95 -0.39 -12.38
C VAL A 49 -1.84 -0.37 -13.42
N ALA A 50 -2.21 -0.55 -14.69
CA ALA A 50 -1.26 -0.72 -15.79
C ALA A 50 -0.21 -1.83 -15.49
N ASP A 51 1.08 -1.49 -15.52
CA ASP A 51 2.21 -2.34 -15.20
C ASP A 51 2.57 -2.36 -13.69
N GLY A 52 1.98 -1.46 -12.91
CA GLY A 52 2.25 -1.30 -11.49
C GLY A 52 1.10 -1.72 -10.58
N LYS A 53 1.19 -1.24 -9.34
CA LYS A 53 0.16 -1.39 -8.31
C LYS A 53 -0.06 -0.08 -7.59
N ALA A 54 -1.32 0.19 -7.29
CA ALA A 54 -1.71 1.25 -6.38
C ALA A 54 -1.79 0.70 -4.96
N PHE A 55 -1.28 1.45 -3.99
CA PHE A 55 -1.24 1.05 -2.58
C PHE A 55 -1.95 2.07 -1.71
N TYR A 56 -2.82 1.58 -0.83
CA TYR A 56 -3.57 2.42 0.09
C TYR A 56 -3.61 1.78 1.48
N VAL A 57 -3.59 2.57 2.54
CA VAL A 57 -3.82 2.10 3.91
C VAL A 57 -5.18 2.54 4.42
N VAL A 58 -5.88 1.67 5.13
CA VAL A 58 -7.13 2.04 5.79
C VAL A 58 -6.84 2.86 7.05
N THR A 59 -7.22 4.13 7.05
CA THR A 59 -6.99 5.04 8.19
C THR A 59 -8.21 5.22 9.09
N LYS A 60 -9.41 5.11 8.51
CA LYS A 60 -10.66 5.22 9.25
C LYS A 60 -11.68 4.19 8.78
N VAL A 61 -12.46 3.66 9.70
CA VAL A 61 -13.51 2.68 9.40
C VAL A 61 -14.81 3.13 10.05
N THR A 62 -15.88 3.19 9.27
CA THR A 62 -17.25 3.39 9.77
C THR A 62 -18.04 2.08 9.64
N LYS A 63 -19.36 2.15 9.86
CA LYS A 63 -20.26 1.01 9.65
C LYS A 63 -20.26 0.56 8.19
N GLN A 64 -20.26 1.50 7.24
CA GLN A 64 -20.47 1.24 5.81
C GLN A 64 -19.25 1.57 4.94
N THR A 65 -18.37 2.47 5.38
CA THR A 65 -17.27 2.99 4.57
C THR A 65 -15.91 2.85 5.27
N CYS A 66 -14.85 2.95 4.49
CA CYS A 66 -13.47 3.09 4.94
C CYS A 66 -12.86 4.32 4.28
N THR A 67 -12.06 5.07 5.02
CA THR A 67 -11.16 6.08 4.46
C THR A 67 -9.81 5.43 4.17
N LEU A 68 -9.27 5.73 3.00
CA LEU A 68 -8.00 5.23 2.51
C LEU A 68 -7.01 6.39 2.38
N ASP A 69 -5.78 6.16 2.79
CA ASP A 69 -4.67 7.07 2.52
C ASP A 69 -3.77 6.42 1.48
N HIS A 70 -3.45 7.17 0.42
CA HIS A 70 -2.58 6.70 -0.66
C HIS A 70 -1.13 6.60 -0.16
N ILE A 71 -0.46 5.51 -0.52
CA ILE A 71 0.95 5.31 -0.21
C ILE A 71 1.74 5.42 -1.51
N GLU A 72 2.48 6.52 -1.63
CA GLU A 72 3.33 6.81 -2.78
C GLU A 72 4.55 5.89 -2.80
N ILE A 73 4.43 4.77 -3.51
CA ILE A 73 5.48 3.78 -3.74
C ILE A 73 5.72 3.69 -5.25
N GLY A 74 6.99 3.73 -5.67
CA GLY A 74 7.36 3.61 -7.08
C GLY A 74 6.83 4.79 -7.90
N ASP A 75 5.98 4.52 -8.87
CA ASP A 75 5.35 5.52 -9.74
C ASP A 75 4.06 6.11 -9.17
N SER A 76 3.72 5.75 -7.92
CA SER A 76 2.60 6.34 -7.18
C SER A 76 1.27 6.20 -7.92
N TRP A 77 1.05 5.02 -8.51
CA TRP A 77 -0.19 4.67 -9.18
C TRP A 77 -1.38 4.84 -8.26
N THR A 78 -2.44 5.47 -8.76
CA THR A 78 -3.70 5.65 -8.05
C THR A 78 -4.81 4.85 -8.74
N LEU A 79 -5.81 4.47 -7.96
CA LEU A 79 -7.04 3.86 -8.49
C LEU A 79 -8.04 4.99 -8.79
N PRO A 80 -8.43 5.20 -10.06
CA PRO A 80 -9.32 6.32 -10.41
C PRO A 80 -10.62 6.32 -9.60
N PHE A 81 -11.21 5.14 -9.36
CA PHE A 81 -12.45 5.04 -8.59
C PHE A 81 -12.25 5.45 -7.11
N VAL A 82 -11.08 5.19 -6.51
CA VAL A 82 -10.78 5.58 -5.13
C VAL A 82 -10.65 7.09 -5.04
N GLU A 83 -9.93 7.71 -5.98
CA GLU A 83 -9.73 9.16 -6.00
C GLU A 83 -11.04 9.91 -6.28
N ILE A 84 -11.90 9.42 -7.21
CA ILE A 84 -13.22 10.01 -7.49
C ILE A 84 -14.11 10.03 -6.24
N LEU A 85 -13.99 9.03 -5.37
CA LEU A 85 -14.73 8.93 -4.12
C LEU A 85 -14.08 9.68 -2.95
N ASN A 86 -13.10 10.56 -3.22
CA ASN A 86 -12.29 11.24 -2.21
C ASN A 86 -11.70 10.26 -1.18
N ARG A 87 -11.31 9.08 -1.66
CA ARG A 87 -10.73 7.98 -0.87
C ARG A 87 -11.64 7.44 0.24
N VAL A 88 -12.94 7.73 0.18
CA VAL A 88 -13.95 7.16 1.06
C VAL A 88 -14.72 6.08 0.30
N VAL A 89 -14.32 4.83 0.49
CA VAL A 89 -14.82 3.70 -0.30
C VAL A 89 -15.73 2.78 0.53
N PRO A 90 -16.61 1.99 -0.10
CA PRO A 90 -17.43 1.01 0.60
C PRO A 90 -16.56 -0.03 1.35
N LYS A 91 -16.88 -0.26 2.61
CA LYS A 91 -16.20 -1.26 3.47
C LYS A 91 -16.23 -2.66 2.88
N LYS A 92 -17.31 -3.00 2.16
CA LYS A 92 -17.45 -4.30 1.47
C LYS A 92 -16.36 -4.49 0.41
N TRP A 93 -16.06 -3.45 -0.37
CA TRP A 93 -15.02 -3.50 -1.38
C TRP A 93 -13.63 -3.68 -0.75
N VAL A 94 -13.32 -2.89 0.28
CA VAL A 94 -12.05 -3.00 1.02
C VAL A 94 -11.84 -4.40 1.59
N LYS A 95 -12.87 -4.96 2.24
CA LYS A 95 -12.81 -6.34 2.74
C LYS A 95 -12.57 -7.35 1.62
N GLY A 96 -13.26 -7.21 0.49
CA GLY A 96 -13.09 -8.09 -0.67
C GLY A 96 -11.63 -8.09 -1.17
N ASN A 97 -11.05 -6.91 -1.37
CA ASN A 97 -9.67 -6.77 -1.83
C ASN A 97 -8.68 -7.40 -0.82
N ILE A 98 -8.80 -7.08 0.46
CA ILE A 98 -7.91 -7.62 1.52
C ILE A 98 -8.06 -9.15 1.62
N THR A 99 -9.28 -9.67 1.61
CA THR A 99 -9.54 -11.11 1.70
C THR A 99 -8.94 -11.84 0.50
N GLN A 100 -9.15 -11.33 -0.71
CA GLN A 100 -8.54 -11.88 -1.91
C GLN A 100 -7.02 -11.92 -1.73
N ARG A 101 -6.37 -10.78 -1.46
CA ARG A 101 -4.92 -10.69 -1.24
C ARG A 101 -4.40 -11.71 -0.21
N ASP A 102 -5.07 -11.82 0.94
CA ASP A 102 -4.70 -12.78 2.00
C ASP A 102 -4.83 -14.25 1.54
N SER A 103 -5.86 -14.57 0.75
CA SER A 103 -6.04 -15.90 0.17
C SER A 103 -4.92 -16.24 -0.81
N TRP A 104 -4.58 -15.32 -1.72
CA TRP A 104 -3.48 -15.51 -2.70
C TRP A 104 -2.12 -15.69 -2.00
N ALA A 105 -1.86 -14.93 -0.94
CA ALA A 105 -0.66 -15.09 -0.12
C ALA A 105 -0.58 -16.49 0.53
N THR A 106 -1.72 -17.05 0.94
CA THR A 106 -1.80 -18.39 1.52
C THR A 106 -1.53 -19.48 0.47
N VAL A 107 -2.11 -19.35 -0.72
CA VAL A 107 -1.88 -20.28 -1.83
C VAL A 107 -0.42 -20.28 -2.26
N SER A 108 0.18 -19.10 -2.44
CA SER A 108 1.60 -18.96 -2.82
C SER A 108 2.54 -19.61 -1.80
N LYS A 109 2.27 -19.45 -0.49
CA LYS A 109 3.06 -20.10 0.57
C LYS A 109 2.96 -21.63 0.54
N LYS A 110 1.81 -22.19 0.15
CA LYS A 110 1.64 -23.64 0.00
C LYS A 110 2.39 -24.17 -1.22
N ALA A 111 2.30 -23.48 -2.35
CA ALA A 111 2.97 -23.87 -3.59
C ALA A 111 4.49 -23.91 -3.46
N LYS A 112 5.11 -23.02 -2.67
CA LYS A 112 6.56 -23.02 -2.41
C LYS A 112 7.05 -24.14 -1.48
N LYS A 113 6.14 -24.87 -0.83
CA LYS A 113 6.47 -25.98 0.08
C LYS A 113 6.29 -27.36 -0.58
N THR A 114 5.79 -27.41 -1.80
CA THR A 114 5.69 -28.61 -2.65
C THR A 114 6.85 -28.62 -3.62
#